data_AF-A0A3D9B0W1-F1
#
_entry.id   AF-A0A3D9B0W1-F1
#
_cell.length_a   1.000
_cell.length_b   1.000
_cell.length_c   1.000
_cell.angle_alpha   90.00
_cell.angle_beta   90.00
_cell.angle_gamma   90.00
#
_symmetry.space_group_name_H-M   'P 1'
#
loop_
_entity.id
_entity.type
_entity.pdbx_description
1 polymer ?
#
loop_
_entity_poly.entity_id
_entity_poly.type
_entity_poly.pdbx_seq_one_letter_code
_entity_poly.pdbx_strand_id
1 'polypeptide(L)'
;MENKKVSQRILDHIAISFYCTIAYAVLLMIYLSLPLGAGSDFLLILFIACSLLLSIAAITFACKSYKNAKLSSLLLIIINSLGLSIPLLLLLLLST
;
A
#
# COMPACT_ATOMS: atom_id res chain seq x y z
N MET A 1 30.90 11.99 -6.27
CA MET A 1 30.23 11.17 -5.21
C MET A 1 28.75 11.52 -5.02
N GLU A 2 28.26 12.68 -5.48
CA GLU A 2 26.87 13.13 -5.27
C GLU A 2 25.82 12.31 -6.06
N ASN A 3 26.13 11.95 -7.31
CA ASN A 3 25.22 11.18 -8.17
C ASN A 3 24.87 9.78 -7.61
N LYS A 4 25.83 9.13 -6.94
CA LYS A 4 25.59 7.84 -6.25
C LYS A 4 24.60 7.98 -5.08
N LYS A 5 24.68 9.08 -4.31
CA LYS A 5 23.75 9.34 -3.19
C LYS A 5 22.31 9.57 -3.66
N VAL A 6 22.14 10.24 -4.81
CA VAL A 6 20.81 10.47 -5.40
C VAL A 6 20.21 9.17 -5.91
N SER A 7 20.99 8.36 -6.63
CA SER A 7 20.56 7.05 -7.13
C SER A 7 20.18 6.08 -6.01
N GLN A 8 20.95 6.05 -4.91
CA GLN A 8 20.65 5.24 -3.73
C GLN A 8 19.31 5.64 -3.09
N ARG A 9 19.08 6.95 -2.88
CA ARG A 9 17.84 7.45 -2.26
C ARG A 9 16.59 7.12 -3.08
N ILE A 10 16.70 7.11 -4.41
CA ILE A 10 15.60 6.71 -5.30
C ILE A 10 15.30 5.22 -5.14
N LEU A 11 16.35 4.40 -5.08
CA LEU A 11 16.24 2.96 -4.85
C LEU A 11 15.60 2.68 -3.47
N ASP A 12 16.01 3.42 -2.44
CA ASP A 12 15.47 3.31 -1.09
C ASP A 12 13.97 3.63 -1.04
N HIS A 13 13.53 4.69 -1.71
CA HIS A 13 12.10 5.02 -1.81
C HIS A 13 11.29 3.94 -2.53
N ILE A 14 11.82 3.34 -3.60
CA ILE A 14 11.15 2.22 -4.30
C ILE A 14 11.08 1.00 -3.39
N ALA A 15 12.17 0.68 -2.68
CA ALA A 15 12.20 -0.42 -1.73
C ALA A 15 11.18 -0.23 -0.61
N ILE A 16 11.09 0.97 -0.02
CA ILE A 16 10.09 1.31 1.00
C ILE A 16 8.67 1.13 0.43
N SER A 17 8.40 1.65 -0.76
CA SER A 17 7.11 1.49 -1.43
C SER A 17 6.75 0.01 -1.62
N PHE A 18 7.72 -0.79 -2.06
CA PHE A 18 7.57 -2.22 -2.25
C PHE A 18 7.31 -2.98 -0.93
N TYR A 19 8.03 -2.64 0.14
CA TYR A 19 7.78 -3.22 1.47
C TYR A 19 6.38 -2.87 1.99
N CYS A 20 5.91 -1.64 1.79
CA CYS A 20 4.53 -1.27 2.12
C CYS A 20 3.51 -2.11 1.31
N THR A 21 3.77 -2.35 0.03
CA THR A 21 2.91 -3.20 -0.81
C THR A 21 2.88 -4.65 -0.33
N ILE A 22 4.03 -5.22 0.04
CA ILE A 22 4.09 -6.58 0.61
C ILE A 22 3.32 -6.63 1.93
N ALA A 23 3.55 -5.67 2.82
CA ALA A 23 2.84 -5.61 4.11
C ALA A 23 1.32 -5.53 3.91
N TYR A 24 0.88 -4.74 2.92
CA TYR A 24 -0.54 -4.67 2.54
C TYR A 24 -1.06 -6.01 2.02
N ALA A 25 -0.33 -6.68 1.14
CA ALA A 25 -0.71 -7.99 0.61
C ALA A 25 -0.82 -9.06 1.72
N VAL A 26 0.13 -9.08 2.67
CA VAL A 26 0.08 -9.97 3.83
C VAL A 26 -1.14 -9.66 4.69
N LEU A 27 -1.41 -8.39 4.97
CA LEU A 27 -2.59 -7.96 5.73
C LEU A 27 -3.89 -8.40 5.04
N LEU A 28 -3.96 -8.26 3.72
CA LEU A 28 -5.11 -8.70 2.91
C LEU A 28 -5.32 -10.22 3.00
N MET A 29 -4.24 -11.01 2.91
CA MET A 29 -4.31 -12.47 3.04
C MET A 29 -4.81 -12.90 4.42
N ILE A 30 -4.35 -12.23 5.49
CA ILE A 30 -4.81 -12.48 6.85
C ILE A 30 -6.30 -12.18 6.94
N TYR A 31 -6.75 -11.01 6.45
CA TYR A 31 -8.15 -10.62 6.44
C TYR A 31 -9.03 -11.60 5.67
N LEU A 32 -8.60 -12.05 4.49
CA LEU A 32 -9.35 -12.99 3.66
C LEU A 32 -9.43 -14.40 4.26
N SER A 33 -8.49 -14.75 5.15
CA SER A 33 -8.46 -16.05 5.85
C SER A 33 -9.36 -16.08 7.09
N LEU A 34 -9.90 -14.93 7.51
CA LEU A 34 -10.86 -14.88 8.61
C LEU A 34 -12.23 -15.42 8.15
N PRO A 35 -12.92 -16.23 8.98
CA PRO A 35 -14.26 -16.69 8.65
C PRO A 35 -15.20 -15.51 8.44
N LEU A 36 -15.98 -15.55 7.35
CA LEU A 36 -17.03 -14.57 7.06
C LEU A 36 -18.00 -14.51 8.25
N GLY A 37 -18.08 -13.36 8.92
CA GLY A 37 -18.93 -13.14 10.12
C GLY A 37 -18.24 -13.39 11.47
N ALA A 38 -16.98 -13.83 11.51
CA ALA A 38 -16.20 -13.96 12.75
C ALA A 38 -15.29 -12.75 13.04
N GLY A 39 -15.13 -11.85 12.07
CA GLY A 39 -14.41 -10.60 12.26
C GLY A 39 -15.22 -9.63 13.12
N SER A 40 -14.65 -9.17 14.23
CA SER A 40 -15.24 -8.08 15.01
C SER A 40 -15.14 -6.76 14.23
N ASP A 41 -16.07 -5.83 14.50
CA ASP A 41 -16.02 -4.47 13.93
C ASP A 41 -14.67 -3.80 14.16
N PHE A 42 -14.04 -4.09 15.30
CA PHE A 42 -12.68 -3.65 15.62
C PHE A 42 -11.64 -4.17 14.61
N LEU A 43 -11.67 -5.46 14.27
CA LEU A 43 -10.73 -6.06 13.32
C LEU A 43 -10.92 -5.49 11.91
N LEU A 44 -12.18 -5.26 11.51
CA LEU A 44 -12.52 -4.63 10.23
C LEU A 44 -12.00 -3.19 10.16
N ILE A 45 -12.27 -2.39 11.19
CA ILE A 45 -11.79 -1.00 11.26
C ILE A 45 -10.26 -0.95 11.25
N LEU A 46 -9.60 -1.84 12.01
CA LEU A 46 -8.14 -1.94 12.03
C LEU A 46 -7.59 -2.33 10.66
N PHE A 47 -8.23 -3.29 9.98
CA PHE A 47 -7.88 -3.68 8.61
C PHE A 47 -7.97 -2.50 7.64
N ILE A 48 -9.08 -1.76 7.68
CA ILE A 48 -9.30 -0.58 6.82
C ILE A 48 -8.23 0.48 7.10
N ALA A 49 -8.01 0.83 8.37
CA ALA A 49 -7.04 1.84 8.76
C ALA A 49 -5.61 1.47 8.32
N CYS A 50 -5.16 0.25 8.59
CA CYS A 50 -3.84 -0.22 8.18
C CYS A 50 -3.70 -0.31 6.66
N SER A 51 -4.73 -0.77 5.95
CA SER A 51 -4.73 -0.87 4.49
C SER A 51 -4.61 0.49 3.81
N LEU A 52 -5.33 1.49 4.33
CA LEU A 52 -5.24 2.88 3.87
C LEU A 52 -3.84 3.45 4.11
N LEU A 53 -3.30 3.29 5.33
CA LEU A 53 -1.97 3.79 5.68
C LEU A 53 -0.88 3.18 4.79
N LEU A 54 -0.89 1.86 4.61
CA LEU A 54 0.12 1.14 3.81
C LEU A 54 0.03 1.52 2.33
N SER A 55 -1.17 1.57 1.76
CA SER A 55 -1.37 1.92 0.36
C SER A 55 -0.99 3.39 0.07
N ILE A 56 -1.39 4.33 0.94
CA ILE A 56 -1.03 5.75 0.81
C ILE A 56 0.48 5.94 0.95
N ALA A 57 1.12 5.27 1.91
CA ALA A 57 2.57 5.32 2.08
C ALA A 57 3.27 4.79 0.82
N ALA A 58 2.86 3.62 0.32
CA ALA A 58 3.42 3.02 -0.88
C ALA A 58 3.32 3.94 -2.10
N ILE A 59 2.14 4.55 -2.34
CA ILE A 59 1.92 5.50 -3.42
C ILE A 59 2.80 6.75 -3.25
N THR A 60 2.88 7.29 -2.03
CA THR A 60 3.66 8.51 -1.75
C THR A 60 5.15 8.29 -2.02
N PHE A 61 5.70 7.16 -1.58
CA PHE A 61 7.10 6.82 -1.83
C PHE A 61 7.39 6.51 -3.31
N ALA A 62 6.46 5.84 -4.01
CA ALA A 62 6.59 5.64 -5.46
C ALA A 62 6.53 6.97 -6.22
N CYS A 63 5.62 7.88 -5.86
CA CYS A 63 5.54 9.21 -6.46
C CYS A 63 6.84 10.02 -6.29
N LYS A 64 7.49 9.94 -5.12
CA LYS A 64 8.79 10.61 -4.89
C LYS A 64 9.89 10.11 -5.82
N SER A 65 9.82 8.87 -6.29
CA SER A 65 10.78 8.28 -7.22
C SER A 65 10.37 8.38 -8.70
N TYR A 66 9.15 8.84 -9.00
CA TYR A 66 8.58 8.84 -10.35
C TYR A 66 9.43 9.57 -11.39
N LYS A 67 10.02 10.72 -11.04
CA LYS A 67 10.84 11.51 -11.97
C LYS A 67 12.07 10.76 -12.47
N ASN A 68 12.62 9.85 -11.67
CA ASN A 68 13.89 9.19 -11.92
C ASN A 68 13.76 7.69 -12.23
N ALA A 69 12.70 7.04 -11.74
CA ALA A 69 12.42 5.62 -11.93
C ALA A 69 10.97 5.42 -12.40
N LYS A 70 10.64 5.99 -13.57
CA LYS A 70 9.28 6.08 -14.10
C LYS A 70 8.54 4.74 -14.13
N LEU A 71 9.15 3.70 -14.68
CA LEU A 71 8.45 2.42 -14.92
C LEU A 71 8.13 1.67 -13.62
N SER A 72 9.11 1.53 -12.72
CA SER A 72 8.91 0.90 -11.41
C SER A 72 7.94 1.68 -10.52
N SER A 73 8.07 3.02 -10.51
CA SER A 73 7.17 3.89 -9.74
C SER A 73 5.74 3.81 -10.26
N LEU A 74 5.55 3.80 -11.59
CA LEU A 74 4.22 3.68 -12.21
C LEU A 74 3.54 2.36 -11.83
N LEU A 75 4.26 1.24 -11.92
CA LEU A 75 3.74 -0.08 -11.55
C LEU A 75 3.31 -0.13 -10.08
N LEU A 76 4.15 0.38 -9.17
CA LEU A 76 3.83 0.46 -7.75
C LEU A 76 2.60 1.34 -7.48
N ILE A 77 2.49 2.50 -8.14
CA ILE A 77 1.32 3.38 -7.99
C ILE A 77 0.04 2.66 -8.44
N ILE A 78 0.06 2.00 -9.61
CA ILE A 78 -1.11 1.29 -10.14
C ILE A 78 -1.52 0.16 -9.20
N ILE A 79 -0.59 -0.68 -8.76
CA ILE A 79 -0.88 -1.83 -7.89
C ILE A 79 -1.45 -1.36 -6.54
N ASN A 80 -0.85 -0.36 -5.90
CA ASN A 80 -1.35 0.14 -4.62
C ASN A 80 -2.65 0.92 -4.76
N SER A 81 -2.89 1.59 -5.90
CA SER A 81 -4.18 2.25 -6.18
C SER A 81 -5.31 1.25 -6.38
N LEU A 82 -5.05 0.16 -7.11
CA LEU A 82 -5.98 -0.97 -7.22
C LEU A 82 -6.20 -1.62 -5.85
N GLY A 83 -5.14 -1.82 -5.06
CA GLY A 83 -5.25 -2.31 -3.68
C GLY A 83 -6.13 -1.41 -2.80
N LEU A 84 -5.98 -0.09 -2.92
CA LEU A 84 -6.78 0.90 -2.18
C LEU A 84 -8.29 0.79 -2.44
N SER A 85 -8.70 0.24 -3.59
CA SER A 85 -10.12 0.04 -3.89
C SER A 85 -10.81 -0.91 -2.89
N ILE A 86 -10.08 -1.91 -2.37
CA ILE A 86 -10.63 -2.89 -1.41
C ILE A 86 -11.03 -2.24 -0.07
N PRO A 87 -10.12 -1.56 0.67
CA PRO A 87 -10.51 -0.90 1.91
C PRO A 87 -11.50 0.23 1.70
N LEU A 88 -11.49 0.92 0.54
CA LEU A 88 -12.50 1.92 0.21
C LEU A 88 -13.89 1.30 0.02
N LEU A 89 -13.98 0.16 -0.65
CA LEU A 89 -15.24 -0.56 -0.83
C LEU A 89 -15.80 -1.06 0.51
N LEU A 90 -14.93 -1.59 1.38
CA LEU A 90 -15.31 -2.01 2.73
C LEU A 90 -15.76 -0.82 3.59
N LEU A 91 -15.09 0.32 3.48
CA LEU A 91 -15.50 1.55 4.19
C LEU A 91 -16.87 2.05 3.71
N LEU A 92 -17.14 1.97 2.40
CA LEU A 92 -18.44 2.29 1.84
C LEU A 92 -19.52 1.37 2.40
N LEU A 93 -19.28 0.05 2.40
CA LEU A 93 -20.22 -0.95 2.93
C LEU A 93 -20.49 -0.76 4.43
N LEU A 94 -19.49 -0.33 5.21
CA LEU A 94 -19.65 -0.03 6.63
C LEU A 94 -20.48 1.24 6.88
N SER A 95 -20.49 2.16 5.92
CA SER A 95 -21.18 3.46 6.03
C SER A 95 -22.63 3.42 5.52
N THR A 96 -23.06 2.30 4.93
CA THR A 96 -24.40 2.06 4.38
C THR A 96 -25.21 1.13 5.26
#